data_AF-A7TDZ7-F1
#
_entry.id   AF-A7TDZ7-F1
#
_cell.length_a   1.000
_cell.length_b   1.000
_cell.length_c   1.000
_cell.angle_alpha   90.00
_cell.angle_beta   90.00
_cell.angle_gamma   90.00
#
_symmetry.space_group_name_H-M   'P 1'
#
loop_
_entity.id
_entity.type
_entity.pdbx_description
1 polymer ?
#
loop_
_entity_poly.entity_id
_entity_poly.type
_entity_poly.pdbx_seq_one_letter_code
_entity_poly.pdbx_strand_id
1 'polypeptide(L)'
;MAETANNGELQNVTLKDIFEQIKEVFSTYISSYVHILNKFIGILRKVSTMRFERSTLIKYVKKLRFFNETLLNYEFPLLTSSDITTVRLQVKAIGSFFIKFLEMQDILNYYLTQSVQNEVISKTLNYKLNFPDAAIERIEDSYNHFVKFTQWMMQSLLIDDELSQIEVIQFSIKCAVEDNVDLTQTTNIFLQEVAPVESLAEYMELSEEWVAILKDLIARMENEFSLAVVQWTEATEKKK
;
A
#
# COMPACT_ATOMS: atom_id res chain seq x y z
N MET A 1 -45.28 -11.71 32.51
CA MET A 1 -44.11 -11.57 33.40
C MET A 1 -42.97 -12.29 32.71
N ALA A 2 -42.23 -11.67 31.80
CA ALA A 2 -41.37 -10.48 31.91
C ALA A 2 -39.95 -11.00 31.76
N GLU A 3 -39.28 -10.54 30.68
CA GLU A 3 -37.82 -10.47 30.52
C GLU A 3 -37.11 -11.84 30.45
N THR A 4 -36.21 -12.17 29.53
CA THR A 4 -35.19 -11.48 28.72
C THR A 4 -34.60 -12.64 27.88
N ALA A 5 -34.14 -12.50 26.64
CA ALA A 5 -32.93 -11.79 26.30
C ALA A 5 -32.83 -11.70 24.76
N ASN A 6 -32.55 -10.48 24.33
CA ASN A 6 -32.13 -10.09 23.01
C ASN A 6 -30.73 -10.66 22.77
N ASN A 7 -30.61 -11.84 22.16
CA ASN A 7 -29.33 -12.43 21.79
C ASN A 7 -28.81 -11.72 20.54
N GLY A 8 -27.75 -10.94 20.74
CA GLY A 8 -27.11 -10.10 19.72
C GLY A 8 -26.65 -10.87 18.50
N GLU A 9 -26.93 -10.28 17.34
CA GLU A 9 -26.29 -10.54 16.07
C GLU A 9 -24.79 -10.18 16.14
N LEU A 10 -23.98 -11.03 16.76
CA LEU A 10 -22.54 -11.06 16.49
C LEU A 10 -22.35 -11.86 15.20
N GLN A 11 -22.20 -11.14 14.08
CA GLN A 11 -21.75 -11.74 12.82
C GLN A 11 -20.37 -12.35 13.07
N ASN A 12 -20.28 -13.68 13.07
CA ASN A 12 -19.00 -14.38 13.08
C ASN A 12 -18.30 -14.08 11.74
N VAL A 13 -17.46 -13.04 11.73
CA VAL A 13 -16.55 -12.77 10.61
C VAL A 13 -15.68 -14.01 10.43
N THR A 14 -15.63 -14.55 9.22
CA THR A 14 -14.81 -15.71 8.93
C THR A 14 -13.41 -15.26 8.52
N LEU A 15 -12.41 -16.13 8.66
CA LEU A 15 -11.05 -15.87 8.17
C LEU A 15 -11.03 -15.55 6.66
N LYS A 16 -11.95 -16.15 5.90
CA LYS A 16 -12.12 -15.82 4.47
C LYS A 16 -12.57 -14.37 4.29
N ASP A 17 -13.52 -13.89 5.09
CA ASP A 17 -14.00 -12.51 5.03
C ASP A 17 -12.87 -11.53 5.34
N ILE A 18 -12.01 -11.84 6.31
CA ILE A 18 -10.80 -11.05 6.60
C ILE A 18 -9.87 -10.99 5.40
N PHE A 19 -9.58 -12.13 4.76
CA PHE A 19 -8.71 -12.15 3.59
C PHE A 19 -9.30 -11.41 2.38
N GLU A 20 -10.61 -11.48 2.17
CA GLU A 20 -11.28 -10.67 1.14
C GLU A 20 -11.23 -9.17 1.46
N GLN A 21 -11.36 -8.78 2.74
CA GLN A 21 -11.19 -7.38 3.16
C GLN A 21 -9.76 -6.87 2.92
N ILE A 22 -8.74 -7.67 3.26
CA ILE A 22 -7.33 -7.32 3.01
C ILE A 22 -7.08 -7.18 1.50
N LYS A 23 -7.60 -8.11 0.70
CA LYS A 23 -7.55 -8.06 -0.76
C LYS A 23 -8.22 -6.80 -1.32
N GLU A 24 -9.39 -6.44 -0.80
CA GLU A 24 -10.11 -5.22 -1.19
C GLU A 24 -9.31 -3.96 -0.88
N VAL A 25 -8.68 -3.89 0.30
CA VAL A 25 -7.84 -2.75 0.70
C VAL A 25 -6.65 -2.58 -0.26
N PHE A 26 -5.90 -3.65 -0.55
CA PHE A 26 -4.79 -3.59 -1.51
C PHE A 26 -5.27 -3.22 -2.92
N SER A 27 -6.41 -3.76 -3.36
CA SER A 27 -7.02 -3.42 -4.64
C SER A 27 -7.40 -1.94 -4.71
N THR A 28 -7.95 -1.40 -3.62
CA THR A 28 -8.30 0.02 -3.51
C THR A 28 -7.05 0.88 -3.62
N TYR A 29 -5.99 0.55 -2.86
CA TYR A 29 -4.70 1.24 -2.92
C TYR A 29 -4.11 1.26 -4.34
N ILE A 30 -4.07 0.11 -5.02
CA ILE A 30 -3.62 0.02 -6.42
C ILE A 30 -4.49 0.91 -7.33
N SER A 31 -5.81 0.86 -7.15
CA SER A 31 -6.77 1.62 -7.94
C SER A 31 -6.57 3.13 -7.78
N SER A 32 -6.33 3.62 -6.56
CA SER A 32 -6.03 5.03 -6.28
C SER A 32 -4.84 5.52 -7.11
N TYR A 33 -3.75 4.74 -7.16
CA TYR A 33 -2.59 5.04 -8.02
C TYR A 33 -2.92 5.01 -9.51
N VAL A 34 -3.67 4.01 -9.98
CA VAL A 34 -4.11 3.95 -11.38
C VAL A 34 -4.91 5.19 -11.75
N HIS A 35 -5.83 5.64 -10.88
CA HIS A 35 -6.66 6.82 -11.12
C HIS A 35 -5.84 8.10 -11.20
N ILE A 36 -4.98 8.39 -10.21
CA ILE A 36 -4.17 9.62 -10.21
C ILE A 36 -3.18 9.64 -11.38
N LEU A 37 -2.53 8.51 -11.66
CA LEU A 37 -1.56 8.43 -12.75
C LEU A 37 -2.21 8.58 -14.12
N ASN A 38 -3.42 8.04 -14.33
CA ASN A 38 -4.16 8.28 -15.57
C ASN A 38 -4.45 9.77 -15.78
N LYS A 39 -4.84 10.49 -14.72
CA LYS A 39 -5.06 11.94 -14.78
C LYS A 39 -3.75 12.67 -15.10
N PHE A 40 -2.66 12.33 -14.40
CA PHE A 40 -1.35 12.95 -14.62
C PHE A 40 -0.81 12.69 -16.03
N ILE A 41 -0.90 11.45 -16.53
CA ILE A 41 -0.58 11.09 -17.92
C ILE A 41 -1.39 11.93 -18.92
N GLY A 42 -2.67 12.16 -18.64
CA GLY A 42 -3.55 13.03 -19.42
C GLY A 42 -3.05 14.48 -19.47
N ILE A 43 -2.60 15.02 -18.33
CA ILE A 43 -1.99 16.35 -18.24
C ILE A 43 -0.67 16.42 -19.02
N LEU A 44 0.23 15.45 -18.81
CA LEU A 44 1.52 15.38 -19.50
C LEU A 44 1.41 15.22 -21.02
N ARG A 45 0.25 14.82 -21.56
CA ARG A 45 0.00 14.84 -23.01
C ARG A 45 0.12 16.26 -23.59
N LYS A 46 -0.20 17.30 -22.81
CA LYS A 46 -0.11 18.71 -23.21
C LYS A 46 1.31 19.29 -23.10
N VAL A 47 2.25 18.56 -22.48
CA VAL A 47 3.62 19.00 -22.20
C VAL A 47 4.60 18.21 -23.07
N SER A 48 4.95 18.77 -24.23
CA SER A 48 5.74 18.06 -25.26
C SER A 48 7.13 17.61 -24.78
N THR A 49 7.73 18.36 -23.85
CA THR A 49 9.05 18.07 -23.28
C THR A 49 9.06 16.82 -22.38
N MET A 50 7.91 16.42 -21.83
CA MET A 50 7.76 15.29 -20.89
C MET A 50 7.25 13.99 -21.57
N ARG A 51 7.48 13.84 -22.88
CA ARG A 51 6.91 12.73 -23.67
C ARG A 51 7.44 11.35 -23.26
N PHE A 52 8.67 11.27 -22.80
CA PHE A 52 9.33 10.00 -22.46
C PHE A 52 8.94 9.57 -21.05
N GLU A 53 8.91 10.50 -20.11
CA GLU A 53 8.43 10.33 -18.74
C GLU A 53 6.98 9.87 -18.74
N ARG A 54 6.13 10.49 -19.58
CA ARG A 54 4.76 10.03 -19.79
C ARG A 54 4.69 8.57 -20.24
N SER A 55 5.60 8.15 -21.13
CA SER A 55 5.63 6.77 -21.63
C SER A 55 6.07 5.78 -20.54
N THR A 56 7.00 6.18 -19.67
CA THR A 56 7.40 5.42 -18.48
C THR A 56 6.25 5.28 -17.48
N LEU A 57 5.52 6.36 -17.17
CA LEU A 57 4.34 6.29 -16.31
C LEU A 57 3.24 5.39 -16.88
N ILE A 58 3.02 5.40 -18.20
CA ILE A 58 2.09 4.47 -18.86
C ILE A 58 2.51 3.01 -18.61
N LYS A 59 3.82 2.70 -18.62
CA LYS A 59 4.32 1.34 -18.32
C LYS A 59 4.01 0.93 -16.88
N TYR A 60 4.21 1.82 -15.92
CA TYR A 60 3.85 1.58 -14.51
C TYR A 60 2.34 1.37 -14.34
N VAL A 61 1.51 2.25 -14.91
CA VAL A 61 0.05 2.10 -14.84
C VAL A 61 -0.43 0.77 -15.43
N LYS A 62 0.14 0.31 -16.54
CA LYS A 62 -0.19 -1.01 -17.10
C LYS A 62 0.16 -2.15 -16.13
N LYS A 63 1.28 -2.04 -15.41
CA LYS A 63 1.69 -3.03 -14.42
C LYS A 63 0.77 -3.02 -13.18
N LEU A 64 0.43 -1.83 -12.68
CA LEU A 64 -0.55 -1.67 -11.60
C LEU A 64 -1.90 -2.29 -11.96
N ARG A 65 -2.44 -2.01 -13.15
CA ARG A 65 -3.69 -2.62 -13.62
C ARG A 65 -3.61 -4.14 -13.68
N PHE A 66 -2.51 -4.68 -14.19
CA PHE A 66 -2.29 -6.13 -14.20
C PHE A 66 -2.28 -6.72 -12.78
N PHE A 67 -1.61 -6.08 -11.82
CA PHE A 67 -1.66 -6.52 -10.43
C PHE A 67 -3.06 -6.43 -9.86
N ASN A 68 -3.78 -5.34 -10.11
CA ASN A 68 -5.15 -5.17 -9.62
C ASN A 68 -6.09 -6.26 -10.16
N GLU A 69 -6.04 -6.50 -11.47
CA GLU A 69 -6.83 -7.55 -12.13
C GLU A 69 -6.47 -8.94 -11.59
N THR A 70 -5.18 -9.22 -11.37
CA THR A 70 -4.73 -10.49 -10.79
C THR A 70 -5.26 -10.67 -9.37
N LEU A 71 -5.20 -9.62 -8.55
CA LEU A 71 -5.64 -9.62 -7.16
C LEU A 71 -7.16 -9.80 -7.07
N LEU A 72 -7.93 -9.06 -7.87
CA LEU A 72 -9.39 -9.16 -7.91
C LEU A 72 -9.89 -10.53 -8.35
N ASN A 73 -9.21 -11.15 -9.31
CA ASN A 73 -9.54 -12.50 -9.82
C ASN A 73 -9.02 -13.64 -8.93
N TYR A 74 -8.25 -13.35 -7.89
CA TYR A 74 -7.78 -14.38 -6.96
C TYR A 74 -8.92 -14.80 -6.02
N GLU A 75 -9.23 -16.10 -6.02
CA GLU A 75 -10.19 -16.70 -5.11
C GLU A 75 -9.45 -17.45 -4.00
N PHE A 76 -9.72 -17.10 -2.74
CA PHE A 76 -9.16 -17.83 -1.62
C PHE A 76 -9.74 -19.26 -1.59
N PRO A 77 -8.90 -20.31 -1.54
CA PRO A 77 -9.36 -21.68 -1.39
C PRO A 77 -10.24 -21.83 -0.15
N LEU A 78 -11.27 -22.69 -0.23
CA LEU A 78 -12.12 -22.99 0.91
C LEU A 78 -11.24 -23.54 2.05
N LEU A 79 -11.21 -22.82 3.18
CA LEU A 79 -10.55 -23.27 4.40
C LEU A 79 -11.37 -24.40 5.01
N THR A 80 -11.15 -25.64 4.55
CA THR A 80 -11.86 -26.82 5.05
C THR A 80 -11.43 -27.21 6.46
N SER A 81 -10.28 -26.73 6.91
CA SER A 81 -9.80 -26.87 8.28
C SER A 81 -9.29 -25.52 8.78
N SER A 82 -9.69 -25.16 10.00
CA SER A 82 -9.13 -24.02 10.74
C SER A 82 -7.71 -24.32 11.28
N ASP A 83 -6.94 -25.15 10.58
CA ASP A 83 -5.57 -25.45 10.97
C ASP A 83 -4.65 -24.29 10.57
N ILE A 84 -3.81 -23.86 11.51
CA ILE A 84 -2.83 -22.79 11.36
C ILE A 84 -1.89 -23.04 10.16
N THR A 85 -1.61 -24.30 9.83
CA THR A 85 -0.79 -24.67 8.66
C THR A 85 -1.43 -24.19 7.35
N THR A 86 -2.74 -24.39 7.20
CA THR A 86 -3.47 -23.96 6.00
C THR A 86 -3.51 -22.44 5.90
N VAL A 87 -3.73 -21.76 7.03
CA VAL A 87 -3.71 -20.30 7.12
C VAL A 87 -2.35 -19.76 6.70
N ARG A 88 -1.25 -20.33 7.24
CA ARG A 88 0.13 -19.96 6.88
C ARG A 88 0.40 -20.11 5.38
N LEU A 89 -0.08 -21.18 4.75
CA LEU A 89 0.08 -21.38 3.30
C LEU A 89 -0.65 -20.30 2.49
N GLN A 90 -1.87 -19.94 2.90
CA GLN A 90 -2.65 -18.88 2.23
C GLN A 90 -2.00 -17.51 2.43
N VAL A 91 -1.59 -17.19 3.66
CA VAL A 91 -0.89 -15.95 3.99
C VAL A 91 0.44 -15.84 3.26
N LYS A 92 1.19 -16.94 3.14
CA LYS A 92 2.42 -16.96 2.34
C LYS A 92 2.13 -16.65 0.87
N ALA A 93 1.12 -17.28 0.27
CA ALA A 93 0.79 -17.06 -1.14
C ALA A 93 0.38 -15.60 -1.43
N ILE A 94 -0.51 -15.03 -0.62
CA ILE A 94 -0.97 -13.65 -0.80
C ILE A 94 0.10 -12.64 -0.36
N GLY A 95 0.85 -12.93 0.69
CA GLY A 95 1.98 -12.11 1.17
C GLY A 95 3.08 -11.99 0.14
N SER A 96 3.47 -13.08 -0.53
CA SER A 96 4.42 -13.02 -1.65
C SER A 96 3.90 -12.16 -2.81
N PHE A 97 2.58 -12.11 -3.04
CA PHE A 97 2.01 -11.19 -4.02
C PHE A 97 2.12 -9.72 -3.56
N PHE A 98 1.79 -9.44 -2.29
CA PHE A 98 1.91 -8.10 -1.71
C PHE A 98 3.34 -7.58 -1.72
N ILE A 99 4.32 -8.39 -1.32
CA ILE A 99 5.75 -8.05 -1.40
C ILE A 99 6.11 -7.63 -2.83
N LYS A 100 5.82 -8.48 -3.82
CA LYS A 100 6.10 -8.18 -5.23
C LYS A 100 5.44 -6.89 -5.71
N PHE A 101 4.23 -6.60 -5.24
CA PHE A 101 3.55 -5.34 -5.56
C PHE A 101 4.24 -4.15 -4.87
N LEU A 102 4.56 -4.26 -3.58
CA LEU A 102 5.16 -3.19 -2.79
C LEU A 102 6.57 -2.84 -3.28
N GLU A 103 7.38 -3.81 -3.66
CA GLU A 103 8.69 -3.58 -4.28
C GLU A 103 8.57 -2.79 -5.60
N MET A 104 7.54 -3.10 -6.41
CA MET A 104 7.27 -2.33 -7.63
C MET A 104 6.73 -0.92 -7.29
N GLN A 105 5.93 -0.83 -6.24
CA GLN A 105 5.37 0.42 -5.73
C GLN A 105 6.47 1.35 -5.20
N ASP A 106 7.51 0.82 -4.55
CA ASP A 106 8.67 1.59 -4.08
C ASP A 106 9.40 2.27 -5.25
N ILE A 107 9.73 1.48 -6.27
CA ILE A 107 10.38 1.98 -7.49
C ILE A 107 9.51 3.07 -8.17
N LEU A 108 8.20 2.85 -8.22
CA LEU A 108 7.25 3.84 -8.74
C LEU A 108 7.21 5.10 -7.87
N ASN A 109 7.13 4.95 -6.55
CA ASN A 109 7.09 6.07 -5.61
C ASN A 109 8.35 6.92 -5.77
N TYR A 110 9.55 6.33 -5.73
CA TYR A 110 10.81 7.05 -5.96
C TYR A 110 10.82 7.79 -7.31
N TYR A 111 10.36 7.12 -8.38
CA TYR A 111 10.28 7.75 -9.70
C TYR A 111 9.30 8.94 -9.69
N LEU A 112 8.14 8.79 -9.07
CA LEU A 112 7.05 9.77 -9.09
C LEU A 112 7.34 10.97 -8.18
N THR A 113 7.83 10.75 -6.97
CA THR A 113 7.99 11.76 -5.91
C THR A 113 9.37 12.42 -5.90
N GLN A 114 10.37 11.83 -6.56
CA GLN A 114 11.72 12.44 -6.66
C GLN A 114 12.13 12.69 -8.11
N SER A 115 12.33 11.62 -8.89
CA SER A 115 12.94 11.73 -10.22
C SER A 115 12.12 12.59 -11.19
N VAL A 116 10.83 12.30 -11.32
CA VAL A 116 9.91 13.05 -12.20
C VAL A 116 9.69 14.46 -11.67
N GLN A 117 9.67 14.68 -10.35
CA GLN A 117 9.51 16.02 -9.78
C GLN A 117 10.64 16.95 -10.22
N ASN A 118 11.88 16.50 -10.11
CA ASN A 118 13.05 17.23 -10.56
C ASN A 118 13.05 17.45 -12.08
N GLU A 119 12.62 16.44 -12.84
CA GLU A 119 12.55 16.52 -14.29
C GLU A 119 11.47 17.51 -14.76
N VAL A 120 10.32 17.59 -14.08
CA VAL A 120 9.29 18.61 -14.32
C VAL A 120 9.86 20.00 -14.13
N ILE A 121 10.57 20.25 -13.03
CA ILE A 121 11.17 21.56 -12.74
C ILE A 121 12.19 21.91 -13.82
N SER A 122 13.09 20.98 -14.14
CA SER A 122 14.14 21.15 -15.16
C SER A 122 13.58 21.45 -16.55
N LYS A 123 12.58 20.69 -17.01
CA LYS A 123 12.03 20.79 -18.36
C LYS A 123 10.95 21.85 -18.55
N THR A 124 10.24 22.23 -17.49
CA THR A 124 9.14 23.20 -17.57
C THR A 124 9.47 24.54 -16.92
N LEU A 125 10.57 24.62 -16.18
CA LEU A 125 11.04 25.80 -15.44
C LEU A 125 9.99 26.36 -14.47
N ASN A 126 9.14 25.48 -13.93
CA ASN A 126 8.14 25.82 -12.92
C ASN A 126 7.74 24.59 -12.10
N TYR A 127 7.02 24.82 -11.00
CA TYR A 127 6.60 23.78 -10.04
C TYR A 127 5.14 23.36 -10.22
N LYS A 128 4.44 23.84 -11.26
CA LYS A 128 2.98 23.77 -11.31
C LYS A 128 2.45 22.34 -11.50
N LEU A 129 3.25 21.47 -12.12
CA LEU A 129 2.92 20.07 -12.37
C LEU A 129 3.54 19.12 -11.35
N ASN A 130 4.22 19.65 -10.34
CA ASN A 130 4.74 18.86 -9.25
C ASN A 130 3.59 18.35 -8.38
N PHE A 131 3.81 17.21 -7.71
CA PHE A 131 2.96 16.80 -6.61
C PHE A 131 3.16 17.79 -5.45
N PRO A 132 2.10 18.21 -4.76
CA PRO A 132 2.24 18.95 -3.50
C PRO A 132 3.03 18.13 -2.47
N ASP A 133 3.80 18.78 -1.61
CA ASP A 133 4.59 18.11 -0.57
C ASP A 133 3.69 17.25 0.35
N ALA A 134 2.51 17.75 0.71
CA ALA A 134 1.52 16.99 1.48
C ALA A 134 1.08 15.69 0.79
N ALA A 135 0.99 15.68 -0.55
CA ALA A 135 0.67 14.47 -1.30
C ALA A 135 1.84 13.47 -1.30
N ILE A 136 3.08 13.96 -1.34
CA ILE A 136 4.30 13.14 -1.24
C ILE A 136 4.35 12.50 0.16
N GLU A 137 4.14 13.27 1.22
CA GLU A 137 4.09 12.76 2.60
C GLU A 137 3.03 11.66 2.74
N ARG A 138 1.83 11.82 2.15
CA ARG A 138 0.79 10.79 2.19
C ARG A 138 1.10 9.55 1.37
N ILE A 139 1.83 9.68 0.26
CA ILE A 139 2.33 8.55 -0.52
C ILE A 139 3.29 7.72 0.35
N GLU A 140 4.25 8.37 1.00
CA GLU A 140 5.26 7.73 1.85
C GLU A 140 4.64 7.11 3.10
N ASP A 141 3.77 7.85 3.79
CA ASP A 141 3.04 7.37 4.98
C ASP A 141 2.21 6.12 4.67
N SER A 142 1.45 6.16 3.57
CA SER A 142 0.67 4.99 3.13
C SER A 142 1.59 3.82 2.81
N TYR A 143 2.62 4.02 1.99
CA TYR A 143 3.56 2.96 1.61
C TYR A 143 4.18 2.28 2.83
N ASN A 144 4.68 3.06 3.79
CA ASN A 144 5.31 2.56 5.01
C ASN A 144 4.37 1.66 5.81
N HIS A 145 3.10 2.04 5.96
CA HIS A 145 2.11 1.24 6.67
C HIS A 145 1.70 -0.03 5.91
N PHE A 146 1.62 0.02 4.58
CA PHE A 146 1.36 -1.19 3.78
C PHE A 146 2.53 -2.19 3.86
N VAL A 147 3.77 -1.69 3.88
CA VAL A 147 4.97 -2.50 4.13
C VAL A 147 4.93 -3.08 5.54
N LYS A 148 4.65 -2.26 6.56
CA LYS A 148 4.58 -2.73 7.95
C LYS A 148 3.48 -3.77 8.16
N PHE A 149 2.32 -3.56 7.55
CA PHE A 149 1.22 -4.52 7.57
C PHE A 149 1.64 -5.85 6.93
N THR A 150 2.31 -5.80 5.77
CA THR A 150 2.78 -7.03 5.09
C THR A 150 3.82 -7.77 5.94
N GLN A 151 4.74 -7.04 6.59
CA GLN A 151 5.66 -7.59 7.58
C GLN A 151 4.91 -8.27 8.72
N TRP A 152 3.96 -7.56 9.33
CA TRP A 152 3.14 -8.06 10.44
C TRP A 152 2.38 -9.33 10.04
N MET A 153 1.70 -9.30 8.89
CA MET A 153 0.89 -10.40 8.36
C MET A 153 1.69 -11.70 8.25
N MET A 154 2.95 -11.61 7.83
CA MET A 154 3.83 -12.77 7.66
C MET A 154 4.52 -13.17 8.97
N GLN A 155 5.16 -12.22 9.66
CA GLN A 155 5.97 -12.49 10.85
C GLN A 155 5.12 -12.89 12.06
N SER A 156 3.90 -12.36 12.21
CA SER A 156 2.98 -12.76 13.28
C SER A 156 2.62 -14.25 13.22
N LEU A 157 2.62 -14.84 12.02
CA LEU A 157 2.40 -16.26 11.79
C LEU A 157 3.70 -17.08 11.70
N LEU A 158 4.85 -16.48 12.04
CA LEU A 158 6.18 -17.10 11.95
C LEU A 158 6.55 -17.53 10.52
N ILE A 159 6.08 -16.79 9.51
CA ILE A 159 6.50 -16.95 8.12
C ILE A 159 7.71 -16.03 7.91
N ASP A 160 8.89 -16.59 8.08
CA ASP A 160 10.16 -15.89 7.88
C ASP A 160 11.03 -16.69 6.90
N ASP A 161 11.00 -16.27 5.63
CA ASP A 161 11.88 -16.81 4.60
C ASP A 161 12.64 -15.69 3.91
N GLU A 162 13.89 -15.96 3.55
CA GLU A 162 14.79 -14.98 2.92
C GLU A 162 14.21 -14.39 1.62
N LEU A 163 13.34 -15.14 0.93
CA LEU A 163 12.69 -14.72 -0.30
C LEU A 163 11.45 -13.84 -0.08
N SER A 164 10.99 -13.73 1.16
CA SER A 164 9.84 -12.91 1.56
C SER A 164 10.25 -11.65 2.31
N GLN A 165 11.52 -11.28 2.25
CA GLN A 165 12.02 -10.03 2.81
C GLN A 165 11.68 -8.85 1.89
N ILE A 166 11.38 -7.70 2.49
CA ILE A 166 11.13 -6.44 1.78
C ILE A 166 12.39 -5.57 1.87
N GLU A 167 12.84 -5.00 0.75
CA GLU A 167 14.10 -4.24 0.62
C GLU A 167 14.19 -3.13 1.66
N VAL A 168 13.16 -2.28 1.78
CA VAL A 168 13.17 -1.13 2.69
C VAL A 168 13.31 -1.53 4.17
N ILE A 169 12.78 -2.70 4.56
CA ILE A 169 12.91 -3.23 5.92
C ILE A 169 14.35 -3.69 6.14
N GLN A 170 14.90 -4.49 5.23
CA GLN A 170 16.27 -4.99 5.33
C GLN A 170 17.31 -3.87 5.30
N PHE A 171 17.09 -2.87 4.47
CA PHE A 171 17.90 -1.67 4.43
C PHE A 171 17.86 -0.92 5.78
N SER A 172 16.66 -0.72 6.34
CA SER A 172 16.50 -0.08 7.65
C SER A 172 17.22 -0.84 8.76
N ILE A 173 17.11 -2.18 8.79
CA ILE A 173 17.81 -3.04 9.77
C ILE A 173 19.32 -2.88 9.63
N LYS A 174 19.83 -2.92 8.40
CA LYS A 174 21.26 -2.76 8.13
C LYS A 174 21.80 -1.42 8.63
N CYS A 175 21.11 -0.32 8.31
CA CYS A 175 21.49 1.01 8.81
C CYS A 175 21.45 1.08 10.34
N ALA A 176 20.41 0.52 10.98
CA ALA A 176 20.31 0.49 12.43
C ALA A 176 21.48 -0.25 13.11
N VAL A 177 21.92 -1.36 12.52
CA VAL A 177 23.09 -2.12 12.99
C VAL A 177 24.38 -1.32 12.80
N GLU A 178 24.56 -0.68 11.65
CA GLU A 178 25.74 0.16 11.37
C GLU A 178 25.82 1.38 12.32
N ASP A 179 24.67 2.00 12.61
CA ASP A 179 24.55 3.19 13.46
C ASP A 179 24.45 2.86 14.97
N ASN A 180 24.44 1.57 15.35
CA ASN A 180 24.24 1.10 16.73
C ASN A 180 22.95 1.66 17.37
N VAL A 181 21.86 1.70 16.60
CA VAL A 181 20.56 2.18 17.07
C VAL A 181 20.00 1.20 18.12
N ASP A 182 19.53 1.75 19.23
CA ASP A 182 18.75 0.98 20.21
C ASP A 182 17.36 0.68 19.64
N LEU A 183 17.17 -0.57 19.21
CA LEU A 183 15.91 -1.05 18.64
C LEU A 183 14.75 -0.96 19.64
N THR A 184 15.02 -0.92 20.94
CA THR A 184 13.95 -0.83 21.96
C THR A 184 13.32 0.55 22.05
N GLN A 185 13.99 1.59 21.53
CA GLN A 185 13.52 2.99 21.55
C GLN A 185 13.36 3.58 20.15
N THR A 186 13.40 2.74 19.12
CA THR A 186 13.34 3.22 17.73
C THR A 186 11.97 3.81 17.38
N THR A 187 11.99 4.96 16.72
CA THR A 187 10.81 5.59 16.12
C THR A 187 10.57 5.11 14.70
N ASN A 188 11.50 4.34 14.11
CA ASN A 188 11.35 3.81 12.77
C ASN A 188 10.39 2.62 12.79
N ILE A 189 9.23 2.77 12.13
CA ILE A 189 8.17 1.77 12.03
C ILE A 189 8.66 0.40 11.55
N PHE A 190 9.67 0.36 10.67
CA PHE A 190 10.21 -0.89 10.13
C PHE A 190 11.06 -1.67 11.13
N LEU A 191 11.63 -0.98 12.12
CA LEU A 191 12.50 -1.57 13.15
C LEU A 191 11.74 -2.09 14.37
N GLN A 192 10.45 -1.75 14.49
CA GLN A 192 9.60 -2.24 15.57
C GLN A 192 9.36 -3.75 15.41
N GLU A 193 9.51 -4.50 16.50
CA GLU A 193 9.32 -5.96 16.50
C GLU A 193 7.87 -6.34 16.20
N VAL A 194 7.68 -7.46 15.48
CA VAL A 194 6.37 -8.08 15.27
C VAL A 194 6.25 -9.28 16.21
N ALA A 195 5.38 -9.18 17.20
CA ALA A 195 5.08 -10.30 18.09
C ALA A 195 4.28 -11.40 17.34
N PRO A 196 4.60 -12.69 17.57
CA PRO A 196 3.77 -13.79 17.08
C PRO A 196 2.38 -13.75 17.72
N VAL A 197 1.34 -14.05 16.94
CA VAL A 197 -0.02 -14.20 17.48
C VAL A 197 -0.18 -15.52 18.21
N GLU A 198 -0.91 -15.52 19.32
CA GLU A 198 -1.21 -16.69 20.14
C GLU A 198 -2.36 -17.53 19.57
N SER A 199 -3.25 -16.90 18.79
CA SER A 199 -4.42 -17.57 18.24
C SER A 199 -4.87 -17.01 16.89
N LEU A 200 -5.66 -17.80 16.15
CA LEU A 200 -6.33 -17.31 14.94
C LEU A 200 -7.36 -16.22 15.23
N ALA A 201 -7.98 -16.24 16.42
CA ALA A 201 -8.92 -15.20 16.81
C ALA A 201 -8.22 -13.84 16.96
N GLU A 202 -7.07 -13.82 17.64
CA GLU A 202 -6.22 -12.64 17.76
C GLU A 202 -5.71 -12.17 16.37
N TYR A 203 -5.28 -13.10 15.51
CA TYR A 203 -4.87 -12.76 14.15
C TYR A 203 -5.99 -12.07 13.36
N MET A 204 -7.23 -12.54 13.50
CA MET A 204 -8.39 -11.96 12.83
C MET A 204 -8.73 -10.57 13.39
N GLU A 205 -8.77 -10.42 14.71
CA GLU A 205 -9.01 -9.13 15.39
C GLU A 205 -7.99 -8.06 14.96
N LEU A 206 -6.70 -8.38 15.07
CA LEU A 206 -5.63 -7.47 14.66
C LEU A 206 -5.65 -7.20 13.15
N SER A 207 -6.05 -8.17 12.33
CA SER A 207 -6.22 -7.96 10.88
C SER A 207 -7.30 -6.92 10.59
N GLU A 208 -8.42 -6.94 11.33
CA GLU A 208 -9.50 -5.96 11.18
C GLU A 208 -9.04 -4.55 11.56
N GLU A 209 -8.30 -4.43 12.67
CA GLU A 209 -7.71 -3.15 13.09
C GLU A 209 -6.77 -2.58 12.02
N TRP A 210 -5.88 -3.41 11.49
CA TRP A 210 -5.00 -3.02 10.39
C TRP A 210 -5.77 -2.62 9.14
N VAL A 211 -6.81 -3.37 8.76
CA VAL A 211 -7.68 -3.03 7.63
C VAL A 211 -8.30 -1.65 7.81
N ALA A 212 -8.75 -1.29 9.01
CA ALA A 212 -9.30 0.03 9.30
C ALA A 212 -8.25 1.13 9.15
N ILE A 213 -7.03 0.93 9.69
CA ILE A 213 -5.90 1.86 9.56
C ILE A 213 -5.54 2.09 8.08
N LEU A 214 -5.40 1.02 7.31
CA LEU A 214 -5.04 1.10 5.89
C LEU A 214 -6.12 1.80 5.05
N LYS A 215 -7.41 1.58 5.34
CA LYS A 215 -8.52 2.27 4.68
C LYS A 215 -8.49 3.78 4.92
N ASP A 216 -8.22 4.22 6.15
CA ASP A 216 -8.09 5.63 6.49
C ASP A 216 -6.87 6.28 5.79
N LEU A 217 -5.74 5.58 5.74
CA LEU A 217 -4.56 6.05 5.00
C LEU A 217 -4.84 6.22 3.51
N ILE A 218 -5.51 5.26 2.86
CA ILE A 218 -5.95 5.39 1.47
C ILE A 218 -6.83 6.63 1.30
N ALA A 219 -7.83 6.83 2.15
CA ALA A 219 -8.75 7.97 2.04
C ALA A 219 -8.01 9.32 2.14
N ARG A 220 -7.05 9.43 3.06
CA ARG A 220 -6.19 10.62 3.20
C ARG A 220 -5.32 10.84 1.96
N MET A 221 -4.72 9.78 1.42
CA MET A 221 -3.93 9.83 0.19
C MET A 221 -4.79 10.26 -1.02
N GLU A 222 -5.99 9.71 -1.16
CA GLU A 222 -6.93 10.05 -2.24
C GLU A 222 -7.42 11.50 -2.17
N ASN A 223 -7.58 12.04 -0.96
CA ASN A 223 -7.84 13.47 -0.77
C ASN A 223 -6.72 14.33 -1.35
N GLU A 224 -5.46 14.05 -1.01
CA GLU A 224 -4.32 14.78 -1.55
C GLU A 224 -4.13 14.59 -3.05
N PHE A 225 -4.41 13.39 -3.58
CA PHE A 225 -4.45 13.14 -5.02
C PHE A 225 -5.50 14.02 -5.72
N SER A 226 -6.66 14.22 -5.10
CA SER A 226 -7.71 15.07 -5.64
C SER A 226 -7.27 16.54 -5.69
N LEU A 227 -6.60 17.03 -4.65
CA LEU A 227 -6.02 18.38 -4.61
C LEU A 227 -4.93 18.58 -5.66
N ALA A 228 -4.03 17.59 -5.82
CA ALA A 228 -3.00 17.63 -6.85
C ALA A 228 -3.60 17.75 -8.27
N VAL A 229 -4.69 17.03 -8.54
CA VAL A 229 -5.41 17.12 -9.82
C VAL A 229 -5.97 18.52 -10.06
N VAL A 230 -6.55 19.16 -9.04
CA VAL A 230 -7.06 20.54 -9.14
C VAL A 230 -5.92 21.48 -9.52
N GLN A 231 -4.80 21.42 -8.80
CA GLN A 231 -3.60 22.23 -9.09
C GLN A 231 -3.13 22.07 -10.54
N TRP A 232 -2.97 20.83 -11.02
CA TRP A 232 -2.50 20.57 -12.39
C TRP A 232 -3.50 21.03 -13.44
N THR A 233 -4.79 20.90 -13.16
CA THR A 233 -5.86 21.35 -14.06
C THR A 233 -5.82 22.86 -14.19
N GLU A 234 -5.81 23.59 -13.08
CA GLU A 234 -5.68 25.06 -13.07
C GLU A 234 -4.41 25.55 -13.77
N ALA A 235 -3.30 24.83 -13.58
CA ALA A 235 -2.03 25.16 -14.23
C ALA A 235 -2.07 25.01 -15.75
N THR A 236 -2.86 24.07 -16.28
CA THR A 236 -2.95 23.81 -17.73
C THR A 236 -4.15 24.47 -18.41
N GLU A 237 -5.17 24.88 -17.66
CA GLU A 237 -6.38 25.54 -18.15
C GLU A 237 -6.28 27.07 -18.16
N LYS A 238 -5.27 27.66 -17.50
CA LYS A 238 -4.87 29.05 -17.72
C LYS A 238 -4.34 29.22 -19.15
N LYS A 239 -5.26 29.18 -20.10
CA LYS A 239 -5.14 29.48 -21.51
C LYS A 239 -5.63 30.91 -21.72
N LYS A 240 -4.67 31.83 -21.90
CA LYS A 240 -4.82 33.20 -22.42
C LYS A 240 -5.68 34.14 -21.59
#